data_AF-A0A7K2HNL4-F1
#
_entry.id   AF-A0A7K2HNL4-F1
#
_cell.length_a   1.000
_cell.length_b   1.000
_cell.length_c   1.000
_cell.angle_alpha   90.00
_cell.angle_beta   90.00
_cell.angle_gamma   90.00
#
_symmetry.space_group_name_H-M   'P 1'
#
loop_
_entity.id
_entity.type
_entity.pdbx_description
1 polymer ?
#
loop_
_entity_poly.entity_id
_entity_poly.type
_entity_poly.pdbx_seq_one_letter_code
_entity_poly.pdbx_strand_id
1 'polypeptide(L)'
;MDRQLLEDSLALVDVPDDGLTVRFYDILFDRYPSVRPMFQRDIKVQASMLRTAIVSVVDNLDDATWLTANLGALGRRHAEMGVTAPMYDAVGECMIAAMADIGGSAWKPEMSVAWQHALAAVSELMLTAYPPVSD
;
A
#
# COMPACT_ATOMS: atom_id res chain seq x y z
N MET A 1 11.63 -10.84 -5.70
CA MET A 1 11.60 -9.68 -4.79
C MET A 1 12.55 -9.94 -3.65
N ASP A 2 13.23 -8.93 -3.12
CA ASP A 2 14.10 -9.10 -1.95
C ASP A 2 13.24 -9.02 -0.67
N ARG A 3 12.81 -10.19 -0.19
CA ARG A 3 11.95 -10.31 1.00
C ARG A 3 12.64 -9.75 2.24
N GLN A 4 13.92 -10.06 2.46
CA GLN A 4 14.65 -9.61 3.64
C GLN A 4 14.73 -8.08 3.68
N LEU A 5 15.00 -7.45 2.53
CA LEU A 5 15.04 -5.98 2.47
C LEU A 5 13.67 -5.33 2.76
N LEU A 6 12.57 -5.96 2.34
CA LEU A 6 11.21 -5.49 2.66
C LEU A 6 10.90 -5.65 4.15
N GLU A 7 11.27 -6.79 4.76
CA GLU A 7 11.09 -7.05 6.19
C GLU A 7 11.92 -6.09 7.04
N ASP A 8 13.22 -5.91 6.72
CA ASP A 8 14.13 -5.01 7.43
C ASP A 8 13.66 -3.55 7.35
N SER A 9 13.22 -3.12 6.17
CA SER A 9 12.72 -1.76 5.96
C SER A 9 11.35 -1.52 6.61
N LEU A 10 10.49 -2.54 6.71
CA LEU A 10 9.23 -2.46 7.43
C LEU A 10 9.46 -2.33 8.94
N ALA A 11 10.41 -3.09 9.49
CA ALA A 11 10.77 -3.01 10.90
C ALA A 11 11.35 -1.63 11.26
N LEU A 12 12.08 -0.99 10.34
CA LEU A 12 12.62 0.36 10.52
C LEU A 12 11.52 1.42 10.72
N VAL A 13 10.35 1.21 10.10
CA VAL A 13 9.24 2.17 10.10
C VAL A 13 8.07 1.73 10.99
N ASP A 14 8.28 0.69 11.80
CA ASP A 14 7.29 0.17 12.75
C ASP A 14 7.19 1.06 14.00
N VAL A 15 6.57 2.22 13.83
CA VAL A 15 6.38 3.21 14.89
C VAL A 15 5.09 2.99 15.67
N PRO A 16 5.06 3.25 16.99
CA PRO A 16 3.84 3.18 17.80
C PRO A 16 2.71 4.08 17.29
N ASP A 17 1.50 3.84 17.80
CA ASP A 17 0.31 4.70 17.64
C ASP A 17 -0.09 5.01 16.19
N ASP A 18 0.07 4.04 15.28
CA ASP A 18 -0.25 4.17 13.85
C ASP A 18 0.57 5.26 13.12
N GLY A 19 1.74 5.63 13.64
CA GLY A 19 2.53 6.77 13.14
C GLY A 19 2.90 6.69 11.66
N LEU A 20 3.18 5.49 11.14
CA LEU A 20 3.40 5.28 9.70
C LEU A 20 2.18 5.69 8.89
N THR A 21 1.00 5.27 9.32
CA THR A 21 -0.19 5.53 8.55
C THR A 21 -0.70 6.95 8.69
N VAL A 22 -0.50 7.58 9.87
CA VAL A 22 -0.72 9.01 10.04
C VAL A 22 0.14 9.79 9.05
N ARG A 23 1.45 9.48 8.99
CA ARG A 23 2.35 10.15 8.04
C ARG A 23 1.95 9.92 6.58
N PHE A 24 1.54 8.70 6.25
CA PHE A 24 1.01 8.37 4.93
C PHE A 24 -0.21 9.23 4.56
N TYR A 25 -1.19 9.38 5.46
CA TYR A 25 -2.38 10.17 5.17
C TYR A 25 -2.10 11.65 5.04
N ASP A 26 -1.18 12.19 5.84
CA ASP A 26 -0.72 13.57 5.70
C ASP A 26 -0.18 13.82 4.28
N ILE A 27 0.69 12.93 3.79
CA ILE A 27 1.29 13.04 2.45
C ILE A 27 0.23 12.82 1.36
N LEU A 28 -0.63 11.81 1.51
CA LEU A 28 -1.65 11.48 0.52
C LEU A 28 -2.64 12.63 0.31
N PHE A 29 -3.12 13.24 1.39
CA PHE A 29 -4.12 14.31 1.29
C PHE A 29 -3.51 15.66 0.92
N ASP A 30 -2.22 15.87 1.16
CA ASP A 30 -1.49 17.03 0.65
C ASP A 30 -1.29 16.94 -0.87
N ARG A 31 -0.82 15.80 -1.38
CA ARG A 31 -0.52 15.61 -2.81
C ARG A 31 -1.76 15.32 -3.67
N TYR A 32 -2.71 14.56 -3.12
CA TYR A 32 -3.89 14.07 -3.83
C TYR A 32 -5.18 14.40 -3.05
N PRO A 33 -5.49 15.68 -2.81
CA PRO A 33 -6.65 16.07 -1.99
C PRO A 33 -7.99 15.54 -2.52
N SER A 34 -8.08 15.22 -3.82
CA SER A 34 -9.26 14.65 -4.47
C SER A 34 -9.63 13.26 -3.97
N VAL A 35 -8.67 12.49 -3.40
CA VAL A 35 -8.95 11.15 -2.88
C VAL A 35 -9.54 11.19 -1.48
N ARG A 36 -9.37 12.29 -0.73
CA ARG A 36 -9.83 12.45 0.66
C ARG A 36 -11.30 12.06 0.91
N PRO A 37 -12.27 12.36 0.02
CA PRO A 37 -13.66 11.92 0.20
C PRO A 37 -13.85 10.39 0.24
N MET A 38 -12.88 9.60 -0.26
CA MET A 38 -12.92 8.13 -0.18
C MET A 38 -12.50 7.61 1.20
N PHE A 39 -11.84 8.45 2.02
CA PHE A 39 -11.28 8.11 3.33
C PHE A 39 -12.15 8.64 4.49
N GLN A 40 -13.47 8.66 4.33
CA GLN A 40 -14.43 9.21 5.32
C GLN A 40 -14.68 8.31 6.54
N ARG A 41 -14.18 7.06 6.56
CA ARG A 41 -14.24 6.23 7.77
C ARG A 41 -13.12 6.64 8.74
N ASP A 42 -13.19 6.15 9.97
CA ASP A 42 -12.16 6.38 10.97
C ASP A 42 -10.77 6.04 10.41
N ILE A 43 -9.93 7.07 10.30
CA ILE A 43 -8.58 7.03 9.76
C ILE A 43 -7.74 5.97 10.48
N LYS A 44 -7.95 5.75 11.78
CA LYS A 44 -7.24 4.72 12.55
C LYS A 44 -7.61 3.31 12.12
N VAL A 45 -8.88 3.07 11.84
CA VAL A 45 -9.34 1.76 11.35
C VAL A 45 -8.76 1.50 9.97
N GLN A 46 -8.79 2.49 9.08
CA GLN A 46 -8.20 2.34 7.75
C GLN A 46 -6.68 2.17 7.81
N ALA A 47 -6.03 2.86 8.76
CA ALA A 47 -4.61 2.73 9.02
C ALA A 47 -4.20 1.30 9.40
N SER A 48 -4.90 0.75 10.39
CA SER A 48 -4.70 -0.62 10.82
C SER A 48 -4.93 -1.61 9.68
N MET A 49 -6.02 -1.43 8.91
CA MET A 49 -6.31 -2.29 7.75
C MET A 49 -5.20 -2.23 6.69
N LEU A 50 -4.67 -1.04 6.39
CA LEU A 50 -3.60 -0.86 5.42
C LEU A 50 -2.29 -1.52 5.90
N ARG A 51 -1.92 -1.31 7.17
CA ARG A 51 -0.75 -1.98 7.77
C ARG A 51 -0.90 -3.50 7.71
N THR A 52 -2.05 -4.04 8.12
CA THR A 52 -2.31 -5.49 8.04
C THR A 52 -2.21 -6.00 6.61
N ALA A 53 -2.73 -5.27 5.62
CA ALA A 53 -2.63 -5.67 4.22
C ALA A 53 -1.17 -5.72 3.74
N ILE A 54 -0.37 -4.70 4.07
CA ILE A 54 1.05 -4.64 3.71
C ILE A 54 1.84 -5.79 4.34
N VAL A 55 1.69 -6.01 5.64
CA VAL A 55 2.34 -7.13 6.36
C VAL A 55 1.93 -8.46 5.73
N SER A 56 0.64 -8.66 5.47
CA SER A 56 0.15 -9.92 4.88
C SER A 56 0.72 -10.17 3.48
N VAL A 57 0.90 -9.12 2.66
CA VAL A 57 1.57 -9.25 1.36
C VAL A 57 3.02 -9.67 1.56
N VAL A 58 3.77 -8.99 2.44
CA VAL A 58 5.19 -9.30 2.70
C VAL A 58 5.36 -10.74 3.21
N ASP A 59 4.50 -11.18 4.12
CA ASP A 59 4.52 -12.54 4.67
C ASP A 59 4.29 -13.61 3.58
N ASN A 60 3.44 -13.31 2.58
CA ASN A 60 2.99 -14.25 1.56
C ASN A 60 3.61 -14.00 0.17
N LEU A 61 4.74 -13.29 0.07
CA LEU A 61 5.36 -12.93 -1.22
C LEU A 61 5.67 -14.12 -2.14
N ASP A 62 5.90 -15.30 -1.56
CA ASP A 62 6.24 -16.52 -2.28
C ASP A 62 5.03 -17.46 -2.47
N ASP A 63 3.85 -17.10 -1.93
CA ASP A 63 2.61 -17.86 -2.07
C ASP A 63 1.69 -17.24 -3.14
N ALA A 64 1.95 -17.60 -4.39
CA ALA A 64 1.17 -17.15 -5.54
C ALA A 64 -0.33 -17.49 -5.43
N THR A 65 -0.67 -18.61 -4.76
CA THR A 65 -2.07 -19.03 -4.58
C THR A 65 -2.78 -18.10 -3.60
N TRP A 66 -2.13 -17.82 -2.46
CA TRP A 66 -2.63 -16.88 -1.47
C TRP A 66 -2.78 -15.48 -2.06
N LEU A 67 -1.76 -15.00 -2.78
CA LEU A 67 -1.75 -13.67 -3.39
C LEU A 67 -2.93 -13.52 -4.37
N THR A 68 -3.09 -14.47 -5.29
CA THR A 68 -4.16 -14.42 -6.29
C THR A 68 -5.55 -14.44 -5.64
N ALA A 69 -5.78 -15.34 -4.68
CA ALA A 69 -7.08 -15.49 -4.02
C ALA A 69 -7.46 -14.26 -3.19
N ASN A 70 -6.53 -13.76 -2.36
CA ASN A 70 -6.81 -12.68 -1.43
C ASN A 70 -6.78 -11.30 -2.10
N LEU A 71 -5.79 -11.03 -2.96
CA LEU A 71 -5.70 -9.74 -3.66
C LEU A 71 -6.80 -9.62 -4.72
N GLY A 72 -7.21 -10.71 -5.38
CA GLY A 72 -8.35 -10.66 -6.29
C GLY A 72 -9.66 -10.30 -5.61
N ALA A 73 -9.92 -10.87 -4.42
CA ALA A 73 -11.09 -10.50 -3.61
C ALA A 73 -11.03 -9.03 -3.12
N LEU A 74 -9.84 -8.57 -2.74
CA LEU A 74 -9.62 -7.18 -2.34
C LEU A 74 -9.78 -6.22 -3.51
N GLY A 75 -9.31 -6.59 -4.70
CA GLY A 75 -9.44 -5.84 -5.94
C GLY A 75 -10.89 -5.57 -6.32
N ARG A 76 -11.76 -6.60 -6.28
CA ARG A 76 -13.21 -6.43 -6.51
C ARG A 76 -13.85 -5.40 -5.58
N ARG A 77 -13.50 -5.44 -4.29
CA ARG A 77 -13.98 -4.45 -3.31
C ARG A 77 -13.49 -3.04 -3.63
N HIS A 78 -12.24 -2.90 -4.09
CA HIS A 78 -11.70 -1.60 -4.50
C HIS A 78 -12.42 -1.05 -5.73
N ALA A 79 -12.74 -1.91 -6.70
CA ALA A 79 -13.55 -1.54 -7.86
C ALA A 79 -14.96 -1.04 -7.44
N GLU A 80 -15.62 -1.74 -6.51
CA GLU A 80 -16.92 -1.32 -5.96
C GLU A 80 -16.87 0.05 -5.26
N MET A 81 -15.72 0.41 -4.69
CA MET A 81 -15.48 1.72 -4.06
C MET A 81 -15.11 2.82 -5.08
N GLY A 82 -14.99 2.49 -6.36
CA GLY A 82 -14.61 3.44 -7.42
C GLY A 82 -13.13 3.81 -7.41
N VAL A 83 -12.27 3.00 -6.78
CA VAL A 83 -10.82 3.19 -6.83
C VAL A 83 -10.36 2.96 -8.28
N THR A 84 -9.44 3.79 -8.76
CA THR A 84 -8.93 3.71 -10.14
C THR A 84 -7.45 3.36 -10.16
N ALA A 85 -6.93 2.88 -11.31
CA ALA A 85 -5.49 2.57 -11.45
C ALA A 85 -4.58 3.74 -11.01
N PRO A 86 -4.81 5.00 -11.43
CA PRO A 86 -4.00 6.14 -10.95
C PRO A 86 -4.04 6.36 -9.42
N MET A 87 -5.10 5.92 -8.73
CA MET A 87 -5.16 6.02 -7.27
C MET A 87 -4.24 5.00 -6.59
N TYR A 88 -3.98 3.84 -7.21
CA TYR A 88 -2.96 2.90 -6.71
C TYR A 88 -1.56 3.50 -6.78
N ASP A 89 -1.23 4.16 -7.90
CA ASP A 89 0.06 4.84 -8.06
C ASP A 89 0.25 5.92 -6.99
N ALA A 90 -0.77 6.75 -6.77
CA ALA A 90 -0.79 7.78 -5.73
C ALA A 90 -0.57 7.20 -4.33
N VAL A 91 -1.26 6.10 -3.99
CA VAL A 91 -1.07 5.40 -2.71
C VAL A 91 0.34 4.83 -2.60
N GLY A 92 0.85 4.22 -3.66
CA GLY A 92 2.18 3.61 -3.70
C GLY A 92 3.28 4.63 -3.44
N GLU A 93 3.26 5.75 -4.15
CA GLU A 93 4.27 6.80 -3.97
C GLU A 93 4.19 7.47 -2.58
N CYS A 94 2.99 7.70 -2.05
CA CYS A 94 2.80 8.34 -0.75
C CYS A 94 3.22 7.41 0.39
N MET A 95 2.99 6.10 0.26
CA MET A 95 3.41 5.11 1.25
C MET A 95 4.95 5.05 1.31
N ILE A 96 5.62 5.00 0.15
CA ILE A 96 7.08 4.98 0.10
C ILE A 96 7.68 6.29 0.64
N ALA A 97 7.06 7.43 0.33
CA ALA A 97 7.47 8.71 0.90
C ALA A 97 7.33 8.72 2.44
N ALA A 98 6.24 8.19 2.98
CA ALA A 98 6.04 8.09 4.43
C ALA A 98 7.08 7.19 5.11
N MET A 99 7.38 6.02 4.50
CA MET A 99 8.40 5.11 5.00
C MET A 99 9.80 5.74 4.94
N ALA A 100 10.13 6.45 3.86
CA ALA A 100 11.40 7.16 3.72
C ALA A 100 11.54 8.29 4.75
N ASP A 101 10.48 9.07 4.99
CA ASP A 101 10.47 10.14 5.98
C ASP A 101 10.71 9.60 7.40
N ILE A 102 10.07 8.48 7.75
CA ILE A 102 10.22 7.85 9.08
C ILE A 102 11.57 7.18 9.23
N GLY A 103 12.02 6.44 8.21
CA GLY A 103 13.30 5.75 8.24
C GLY A 103 14.52 6.69 8.18
N GLY A 104 14.33 7.93 7.74
CA GLY A 104 15.35 8.98 7.76
C GLY A 104 16.68 8.52 7.16
N SER A 105 17.78 8.72 7.86
CA SER A 105 19.12 8.34 7.39
C SER A 105 19.35 6.83 7.26
N ALA A 106 18.50 6.00 7.89
CA ALA A 106 18.57 4.55 7.78
C ALA A 106 17.81 4.02 6.55
N TRP A 107 16.91 4.83 5.97
CA TRP A 107 16.20 4.49 4.75
C TRP A 107 17.13 4.62 3.53
N LYS A 108 17.31 3.52 2.79
CA LYS A 108 18.23 3.47 1.65
C LYS A 108 17.47 3.47 0.32
N PRO A 109 18.07 3.97 -0.78
CA PRO A 109 17.42 3.98 -2.10
C PRO A 109 16.91 2.61 -2.56
N GLU A 110 17.62 1.53 -2.21
CA GLU A 110 17.24 0.16 -2.56
C GLU A 110 15.94 -0.27 -1.89
N MET A 111 15.63 0.26 -0.69
CA MET A 111 14.36 -0.01 -0.01
C MET A 111 13.19 0.60 -0.78
N SER A 112 13.33 1.84 -1.26
CA SER A 112 12.31 2.47 -2.11
C SER A 112 12.06 1.67 -3.38
N VAL A 113 13.11 1.19 -4.06
CA VAL A 113 12.98 0.37 -5.27
C VAL A 113 12.28 -0.96 -4.98
N ALA A 114 12.64 -1.62 -3.87
CA ALA A 114 11.99 -2.87 -3.47
C ALA A 114 10.49 -2.67 -3.21
N TRP A 115 10.11 -1.59 -2.50
CA TRP A 115 8.72 -1.26 -2.23
C TRP A 115 7.95 -0.85 -3.50
N GLN A 116 8.58 -0.14 -4.45
CA GLN A 116 7.96 0.17 -5.75
C GLN A 116 7.55 -1.11 -6.46
N HIS A 117 8.46 -2.09 -6.58
CA HIS A 117 8.16 -3.37 -7.21
C HIS A 117 7.08 -4.16 -6.47
N ALA A 118 7.12 -4.17 -5.13
CA ALA A 118 6.14 -4.88 -4.32
C ALA A 118 4.73 -4.30 -4.49
N LEU A 119 4.58 -2.98 -4.38
CA LEU A 119 3.30 -2.30 -4.49
C LEU A 119 2.75 -2.31 -5.92
N ALA A 120 3.61 -2.26 -6.94
CA ALA A 120 3.21 -2.45 -8.32
C ALA A 120 2.64 -3.85 -8.55
N ALA A 121 3.32 -4.91 -8.10
CA ALA A 121 2.84 -6.28 -8.25
C ALA A 121 1.49 -6.53 -7.54
N VAL A 122 1.31 -5.97 -6.34
CA VAL A 122 0.03 -6.01 -5.63
C VAL A 122 -1.07 -5.31 -6.43
N SER A 123 -0.78 -4.09 -6.92
CA SER A 123 -1.74 -3.28 -7.67
C SER A 123 -2.16 -3.98 -8.97
N GLU A 124 -1.20 -4.55 -9.70
CA GLU A 124 -1.48 -5.35 -10.90
C GLU A 124 -2.42 -6.52 -10.60
N LEU A 125 -2.11 -7.33 -9.57
CA LEU A 125 -2.97 -8.45 -9.17
C LEU A 125 -4.37 -8.01 -8.78
N MET A 126 -4.50 -6.91 -8.04
CA MET A 126 -5.80 -6.36 -7.67
C MET A 126 -6.59 -5.88 -8.90
N LEU A 127 -5.93 -5.18 -9.82
CA LEU A 127 -6.52 -4.66 -11.05
C LEU A 127 -6.97 -5.79 -11.99
N THR A 128 -6.32 -6.95 -12.00
CA THR A 128 -6.78 -8.10 -12.81
C THR A 128 -8.18 -8.59 -12.42
N ALA A 129 -8.60 -8.32 -11.18
CA ALA A 129 -9.92 -8.70 -10.68
C ALA A 129 -10.98 -7.60 -10.84
N TYR A 130 -10.65 -6.46 -11.46
CA TYR A 130 -11.61 -5.40 -11.76
C TYR A 130 -12.60 -5.87 -12.83
N PRO A 131 -13.88 -5.45 -12.74
CA PRO A 131 -14.81 -5.68 -13.84
C PRO A 131 -14.27 -5.01 -15.11
N PRO A 132 -14.50 -5.61 -16.30
CA PRO A 132 -14.13 -4.97 -17.56
C PRO A 132 -14.82 -3.60 -17.63
N VAL A 133 -14.08 -2.58 -18.08
CA VAL A 133 -14.65 -1.28 -18.38
C VAL A 133 -15.74 -1.51 -19.41
N SER A 134 -16.99 -1.22 -19.04
CA SER A 134 -18.10 -1.30 -19.99
C SER A 134 -17.98 -0.08 -20.90
N ASP A 135 -17.70 -0.32 -22.18
CA ASP A 135 -17.74 0.68 -23.26
C ASP A 135 -19.14 1.32 -23.42
#